data_AF-A0A531L626-F1
#
_entry.id   AF-A0A531L626-F1
#
_cell.length_a   1.000
_cell.length_b   1.000
_cell.length_c   1.000
_cell.angle_alpha   90.00
_cell.angle_beta   90.00
_cell.angle_gamma   90.00
#
_symmetry.space_group_name_H-M   'P 1'
#
loop_
_entity.id
_entity.type
_entity.pdbx_description
1 polymer ?
#
loop_
_entity_poly.entity_id
_entity_poly.type
_entity_poly.pdbx_seq_one_letter_code
_entity_poly.pdbx_strand_id
1 'polypeptide(L)' 'TGARKVDAALSPIVRILAMAGEMAGDEQRAAIWFKHQPIPGWAGKTAYDLVREGKTDKVLAYLEAVRSGIYA' A
#
# COMPACT_ATOMS: atom_id res chain seq x y z
N THR A 1 15.75 -1.94 20.60
CA THR A 1 16.27 -2.24 19.25
C THR A 1 15.48 -3.40 18.66
N GLY A 2 14.28 -3.16 18.14
CA GLY A 2 13.36 -4.23 17.68
C GLY A 2 12.68 -3.96 16.34
N ALA A 3 12.70 -2.71 15.85
CA ALA A 3 12.02 -2.33 14.61
C ALA A 3 12.60 -3.02 13.36
N ARG A 4 13.92 -3.27 13.31
CA ARG A 4 14.60 -3.78 12.09
C ARG A 4 14.30 -5.24 11.69
N LYS A 5 13.60 -6.02 12.53
CA LYS A 5 13.29 -7.44 12.23
C LYS A 5 11.83 -7.68 11.85
N VAL A 6 10.93 -6.75 12.13
CA VAL A 6 9.53 -6.89 11.71
C VAL A 6 9.39 -6.65 10.21
N ASP A 7 10.24 -5.79 9.63
CA ASP A 7 10.26 -5.50 8.18
C ASP A 7 10.58 -6.72 7.29
N ALA A 8 11.31 -7.71 7.80
CA ALA A 8 11.84 -8.81 7.00
C ALA A 8 10.86 -9.98 6.80
N ALA A 9 9.76 -10.03 7.54
CA ALA A 9 8.83 -11.18 7.53
C ALA A 9 7.34 -10.81 7.47
N LEU A 10 6.99 -9.53 7.24
CA LEU A 10 5.59 -9.13 7.07
C LEU A 10 5.10 -9.56 5.69
N SER A 11 3.90 -10.17 5.65
CA SER A 11 3.26 -10.48 4.37
C SER A 11 3.16 -9.20 3.52
N PRO A 12 3.28 -9.29 2.19
CA PRO A 12 3.28 -8.11 1.33
C PRO A 12 2.04 -7.21 1.51
N ILE A 13 0.89 -7.80 1.87
CA ILE A 13 -0.35 -7.07 2.20
C ILE A 13 -0.19 -6.25 3.49
N VAL A 14 0.41 -6.83 4.52
CA VAL A 14 0.62 -6.11 5.80
C VAL A 14 1.54 -4.91 5.58
N ARG A 15 2.57 -5.05 4.73
CA ARG A 15 3.45 -3.93 4.38
C ARG A 15 2.71 -2.81 3.64
N ILE A 16 1.82 -3.15 2.71
CA ILE A 16 0.96 -2.17 2.03
C ILE A 16 0.06 -1.43 3.04
N LEU A 17 -0.62 -2.18 3.91
CA LEU A 17 -1.54 -1.61 4.89
C LEU A 17 -0.81 -0.73 5.91
N ALA A 18 0.40 -1.13 6.35
CA ALA A 18 1.22 -0.34 7.25
C ALA A 18 1.62 1.01 6.62
N MET A 19 2.19 1.02 5.41
CA MET A 19 2.56 2.27 4.75
C MET A 19 1.34 3.16 4.46
N ALA A 20 0.24 2.56 3.98
CA ALA A 20 -0.99 3.32 3.75
C ALA A 20 -1.57 3.88 5.06
N GLY A 21 -1.46 3.15 6.17
CA GLY A 21 -1.88 3.57 7.50
C GLY A 21 -1.05 4.75 8.02
N GLU A 22 0.27 4.69 7.85
CA GLU A 22 1.18 5.79 8.19
C GLU A 22 0.85 7.07 7.40
N MET A 23 0.53 6.92 6.11
CA MET A 23 0.17 8.06 5.24
C MET A 23 -1.22 8.61 5.55
N ALA A 24 -2.18 7.76 5.90
CA ALA A 24 -3.57 8.15 6.18
C ALA A 24 -3.81 8.58 7.63
N GLY A 25 -2.88 8.26 8.54
CA GLY A 25 -3.01 8.45 9.99
C GLY A 25 -4.02 7.52 10.66
N ASP A 26 -4.56 6.52 9.95
CA ASP A 26 -5.61 5.61 10.42
C ASP A 26 -5.58 4.28 9.64
N GLU A 27 -5.40 3.18 10.38
CA GLU A 27 -5.39 1.82 9.82
C GLU A 27 -6.73 1.42 9.18
N GLN A 28 -7.87 1.91 9.70
CA GLN A 28 -9.17 1.61 9.11
C GLN A 28 -9.30 2.27 7.74
N ARG A 29 -8.84 3.52 7.59
CA ARG A 29 -8.81 4.19 6.30
C ARG A 29 -7.89 3.48 5.31
N ALA A 30 -6.74 2.98 5.76
CA ALA A 30 -5.84 2.19 4.93
C ALA A 30 -6.52 0.90 4.41
N ALA A 31 -7.26 0.20 5.27
CA ALA A 31 -7.99 -1.01 4.88
C ALA A 31 -9.12 -0.71 3.88
N ILE A 32 -9.85 0.38 4.08
CA ILE A 32 -10.90 0.85 3.14
C ILE A 32 -10.26 1.22 1.80
N TRP A 33 -9.18 2.00 1.81
CA TRP A 33 -8.45 2.35 0.60
C TRP A 33 -7.98 1.10 -0.16
N PHE A 34 -7.34 0.18 0.55
CA PHE A 34 -6.77 -1.02 -0.03
C PHE A 34 -7.81 -1.86 -0.81
N LYS A 35 -9.02 -1.96 -0.27
CA LYS A 35 -10.09 -2.78 -0.86
C LYS A 35 -11.00 -2.04 -1.84
N HIS A 36 -11.16 -0.73 -1.69
CA HIS A 36 -12.27 -0.01 -2.33
C HIS A 36 -11.84 1.21 -3.12
N GLN A 37 -10.62 1.73 -2.97
CA GLN A 37 -10.18 2.91 -3.71
C GLN A 37 -9.41 2.50 -4.95
N PRO A 38 -9.90 2.85 -6.15
CA PRO A 38 -9.16 2.68 -7.38
C PRO A 38 -7.88 3.49 -7.35
N ILE A 39 -6.81 2.93 -7.89
CA ILE A 39 -5.56 3.65 -8.01
C ILE A 39 -5.46 4.29 -9.40
N PRO A 40 -5.15 5.60 -9.48
CA PRO A 40 -4.97 6.28 -10.76
C PRO A 40 -3.96 5.57 -11.67
N GLY A 41 -4.27 5.49 -12.97
CA GLY A 41 -3.41 4.83 -13.96
C GLY A 41 -3.54 3.31 -14.05
N TRP A 42 -4.38 2.67 -13.23
CA TRP A 42 -4.60 1.21 -13.27
C TRP A 42 -6.01 0.78 -13.65
N ALA A 43 -6.63 1.53 -14.57
CA ALA A 43 -7.91 1.16 -15.19
C ALA A 43 -9.02 0.82 -14.18
N GLY A 44 -9.07 1.57 -13.07
CA GLY A 44 -10.08 1.39 -12.03
C GLY A 44 -9.76 0.30 -10.99
N LYS A 45 -8.61 -0.37 -11.08
CA LYS A 45 -8.21 -1.43 -10.14
C LYS A 45 -7.81 -0.88 -8.78
N THR A 46 -8.19 -1.61 -7.73
CA THR A 46 -7.80 -1.32 -6.34
C THR A 46 -6.43 -1.93 -6.02
N ALA A 47 -5.84 -1.54 -4.89
CA ALA A 47 -4.63 -2.19 -4.37
C ALA A 47 -4.84 -3.70 -4.17
N TYR A 48 -6.01 -4.10 -3.68
CA TYR A 48 -6.40 -5.50 -3.51
C TYR A 48 -6.39 -6.28 -4.83
N ASP A 49 -6.97 -5.73 -5.89
CA ASP A 49 -6.99 -6.37 -7.21
C ASP A 49 -5.57 -6.58 -7.75
N LEU A 50 -4.71 -5.56 -7.59
CA LEU A 50 -3.33 -5.63 -8.06
C LEU A 50 -2.50 -6.64 -7.27
N VAL A 51 -2.71 -6.75 -5.96
CA VAL A 51 -2.08 -7.80 -5.15
C VAL A 51 -2.54 -9.18 -5.61
N ARG A 52 -3.84 -9.37 -5.89
CA ARG A 52 -4.37 -10.65 -6.43
C ARG A 52 -3.79 -11.00 -7.80
N GLU A 53 -3.42 -10.01 -8.60
CA GLU A 53 -2.72 -10.17 -9.87
C GLU A 53 -1.20 -10.37 -9.73
N GLY A 54 -0.67 -10.47 -8.50
CA GLY A 54 0.76 -10.61 -8.24
C GLY A 54 1.57 -9.32 -8.44
N LYS A 55 0.90 -8.16 -8.55
CA LYS A 55 1.52 -6.85 -8.80
C LYS A 55 1.79 -6.07 -7.52
N THR A 56 2.09 -6.76 -6.42
CA THR A 56 2.34 -6.14 -5.11
C THR A 56 3.44 -5.09 -5.16
N ASP A 57 4.54 -5.36 -5.87
CA ASP A 57 5.66 -4.41 -5.98
C ASP A 57 5.25 -3.09 -6.64
N LYS A 58 4.27 -3.12 -7.55
CA LYS A 58 3.73 -1.92 -8.18
C LYS A 58 2.93 -1.08 -7.19
N VAL A 59 2.13 -1.72 -6.34
CA VAL A 59 1.37 -1.03 -5.29
C VAL A 59 2.31 -0.37 -4.28
N LEU A 60 3.36 -1.08 -3.86
CA LEU A 60 4.39 -0.53 -2.97
C LEU A 60 5.11 0.67 -3.61
N ALA A 61 5.51 0.55 -4.87
CA ALA A 61 6.16 1.66 -5.60
C ALA A 61 5.25 2.89 -5.75
N TYR A 62 3.95 2.70 -5.95
CA TYR A 62 3.00 3.81 -5.98
C TYR A 62 2.88 4.52 -4.64
N LEU A 63 2.74 3.77 -3.54
CA LEU A 63 2.68 4.37 -2.20
C LEU A 63 3.95 5.17 -1.89
N GLU A 64 5.12 4.66 -2.30
CA GLU A 64 6.39 5.39 -2.17
C GLU A 64 6.42 6.68 -3.01
N ALA A 65 5.91 6.63 -4.25
CA ALA A 65 5.82 7.80 -5.12
C ALA A 65 4.87 8.87 -4.56
N VAL A 66 3.73 8.46 -3.99
CA VAL A 66 2.80 9.37 -3.30
C VAL A 66 3.45 9.95 -2.05
N ARG A 67 4.12 9.11 -1.23
CA ARG A 67 4.81 9.57 0.00
C ARG A 67 5.90 10.58 -0.28
N SER A 68 6.66 10.40 -1.37
CA SER A 68 7.71 11.32 -1.79
C SER A 68 7.20 12.61 -2.46
N GLY A 69 5.88 12.74 -2.67
CA GLY A 69 5.27 13.88 -3.34
C GLY A 69 5.47 13.90 -4.85
N ILE A 70 5.89 12.77 -5.45
CA ILE A 70 6.14 12.63 -6.89
C ILE A 70 4.83 12.36 -7.66
N TYR A 71 3.74 12.01 -6.96
CA TYR A 71 2.40 11.87 -7.53
C TYR A 71 1.42 12.82 -6.83
N ALA A 72 0.94 13.83 -7.57
CA ALA A 72 -0.22 14.67 -7.29
C ALA A 72 -0.99 14.93 -8.60
#